data_AF-A0A9D8FPY9-F1
#
_entry.id   AF-A0A9D8FPY9-F1
#
_cell.length_a   1.000
_cell.length_b   1.000
_cell.length_c   1.000
_cell.angle_alpha   90.00
_cell.angle_beta   90.00
_cell.angle_gamma   90.00
#
_symmetry.space_group_name_H-M   'P 1'
#
loop_
_entity.id
_entity.type
_entity.pdbx_description
1 polymer ?
#
loop_
_entity_poly.entity_id
_entity_poly.type
_entity_poly.pdbx_seq_one_letter_code
_entity_poly.pdbx_strand_id
1 'polypeptide(L)'
;MEEIDEEIAINVISCFENDYDNFVWINLNSGIMKSASTLLMEYGTKGLRSLDAIQLACALTLKDDDCIFLTNDNILKDIFYDEGLKLIII
;
A
#
# COMPACT_ATOMS: atom_id res chain seq x y z
N MET A 1 15.78 -5.18 -14.59
CA MET A 1 14.68 -6.09 -14.22
C MET A 1 15.19 -7.46 -14.60
N GLU A 2 15.55 -8.29 -13.62
CA GLU A 2 15.94 -9.67 -13.89
C GLU A 2 14.65 -10.47 -14.10
N GLU A 3 14.65 -11.28 -15.15
CA GLU A 3 13.55 -12.19 -15.43
C GLU A 3 13.61 -13.35 -14.43
N ILE A 4 12.46 -13.68 -13.83
CA ILE A 4 12.38 -14.79 -12.87
C ILE A 4 12.16 -16.11 -13.61
N ASP A 5 12.66 -17.19 -13.03
CA ASP A 5 12.39 -18.54 -13.53
C ASP A 5 10.91 -18.92 -13.36
N GLU A 6 10.40 -19.79 -14.24
CA GLU A 6 9.01 -20.27 -14.21
C GLU A 6 8.67 -20.93 -12.86
N GLU A 7 9.59 -21.70 -12.27
CA GLU A 7 9.37 -22.34 -10.97
C GLU A 7 9.21 -21.30 -9.86
N ILE A 8 10.02 -20.24 -9.89
CA ILE A 8 9.93 -19.13 -8.95
C ILE A 8 8.59 -18.41 -9.13
N ALA A 9 8.17 -18.16 -10.37
CA ALA A 9 6.89 -17.52 -10.65
C ALA A 9 5.70 -18.33 -10.11
N ILE A 10 5.69 -19.65 -10.33
CA ILE A 10 4.65 -20.56 -9.81
C ILE A 10 4.59 -20.51 -8.29
N ASN A 11 5.74 -20.56 -7.62
CA ASN A 11 5.81 -20.51 -6.16
C ASN A 11 5.31 -19.16 -5.62
N VAL A 12 5.67 -18.04 -6.25
CA VAL A 12 5.21 -16.70 -5.85
C VAL A 12 3.70 -16.57 -6.01
N ILE A 13 3.13 -17.05 -7.12
CA ILE A 13 1.67 -17.04 -7.35
C ILE A 13 0.97 -17.89 -6.27
N SER A 14 1.46 -19.11 -6.02
CA SER A 14 0.86 -19.99 -5.02
C SER A 14 0.91 -19.39 -3.61
N CYS A 15 2.02 -18.76 -3.22
CA CYS A 15 2.10 -18.05 -1.95
C CYS A 15 1.07 -16.92 -1.87
N PHE A 16 0.94 -16.10 -2.91
CA PHE A 16 -0.02 -15.00 -2.94
C PHE A 16 -1.48 -15.49 -2.86
N GLU A 17 -1.84 -16.53 -3.61
CA GLU A 17 -3.19 -17.12 -3.59
C GLU A 17 -3.51 -17.74 -2.23
N ASN A 18 -2.55 -18.42 -1.60
CA ASN A 18 -2.74 -18.98 -0.26
C ASN A 18 -2.86 -17.90 0.82
N ASP A 19 -2.14 -16.79 0.68
CA ASP A 19 -2.23 -15.65 1.59
C ASP A 19 -3.57 -14.92 1.46
N TYR A 20 -4.17 -14.93 0.27
CA TYR A 20 -5.40 -14.19 -0.01
C TYR A 20 -6.52 -14.45 1.01
N ASP A 21 -6.72 -15.71 1.39
CA ASP A 21 -7.76 -16.12 2.35
C ASP A 21 -7.41 -15.79 3.81
N ASN A 22 -6.14 -15.48 4.10
CA ASN A 22 -5.67 -15.17 5.45
C ASN A 22 -5.75 -13.68 5.81
N PHE A 23 -6.05 -12.80 4.84
CA PHE A 23 -6.11 -11.35 5.03
C PHE A 23 -7.52 -10.78 4.85
N VAL A 24 -7.79 -9.68 5.56
CA VAL A 24 -8.98 -8.86 5.32
C VAL A 24 -8.66 -7.83 4.24
N TRP A 25 -9.39 -7.87 3.14
CA TRP A 25 -9.18 -6.97 2.00
C TRP A 25 -9.95 -5.67 2.14
N ILE A 26 -9.26 -4.55 1.93
CA ILE A 26 -9.89 -3.22 1.85
C ILE A 26 -10.47 -3.05 0.45
N ASN A 27 -11.80 -3.06 0.35
CA ASN A 27 -12.49 -2.88 -0.93
C ASN A 27 -12.38 -1.44 -1.42
N LEU A 28 -11.84 -1.27 -2.63
CA LEU A 28 -11.78 0.03 -3.28
C LEU A 28 -13.19 0.53 -3.59
N ASN A 29 -13.47 1.75 -3.17
CA ASN A 29 -14.72 2.44 -3.47
C ASN A 29 -14.42 3.85 -4.00
N SER A 30 -15.45 4.55 -4.46
CA SER A 30 -15.30 5.90 -5.02
C SER A 30 -14.70 6.91 -4.04
N GLY A 31 -14.92 6.73 -2.73
CA GLY A 31 -14.32 7.54 -1.67
C GLY A 31 -12.80 7.36 -1.61
N ILE A 32 -12.33 6.10 -1.57
CA ILE A 32 -10.90 5.77 -1.59
C ILE A 32 -10.25 6.28 -2.87
N MET A 33 -10.87 6.06 -4.03
CA MET A 33 -10.32 6.51 -5.31
C MET A 33 -10.23 8.04 -5.40
N LYS A 34 -11.22 8.75 -4.85
CA LYS A 34 -11.18 10.22 -4.78
C LYS A 34 -10.09 10.71 -3.83
N SER A 35 -9.96 10.10 -2.66
CA SER A 35 -8.89 10.40 -1.70
C SER A 35 -7.51 10.16 -2.31
N ALA A 36 -7.30 9.03 -2.98
CA ALA A 36 -6.06 8.71 -3.68
C ALA A 36 -5.70 9.77 -4.74
N SER A 37 -6.69 10.23 -5.50
CA SER A 37 -6.47 11.32 -6.49
C SER A 37 -6.02 12.62 -5.81
N THR A 38 -6.64 13.00 -4.68
CA THR A 38 -6.22 14.17 -3.90
C THR A 38 -4.81 14.02 -3.36
N LEU A 39 -4.49 12.88 -2.76
CA LEU A 39 -3.16 12.58 -2.23
C LEU A 39 -2.09 12.58 -3.32
N LEU A 40 -2.42 12.07 -4.51
CA LEU A 40 -1.52 12.11 -5.65
C LEU A 40 -1.24 13.55 -6.12
N MET A 41 -2.25 14.44 -6.08
CA MET A 41 -2.03 15.86 -6.38
C MET A 41 -1.16 16.54 -5.32
N GLU A 42 -1.32 16.17 -4.05
CA GLU A 42 -0.59 16.75 -2.93
C GLU A 42 0.87 16.27 -2.85
N TYR A 43 1.08 14.96 -2.91
CA TYR A 43 2.37 14.32 -2.70
C TYR A 43 3.05 13.85 -3.98
N GLY A 44 2.41 13.98 -5.15
CA GLY A 44 3.00 13.56 -6.42
C GLY A 44 4.31 14.29 -6.74
N THR A 45 4.46 15.54 -6.30
CA THR A 45 5.73 16.28 -6.42
C THR A 45 6.83 15.76 -5.49
N LYS A 46 6.46 15.05 -4.40
CA LYS A 46 7.38 14.33 -3.51
C LYS A 46 7.70 12.90 -4.02
N GLY A 47 7.15 12.51 -5.18
CA GLY A 47 7.40 11.21 -5.79
C GLY A 47 6.36 10.14 -5.48
N LEU A 48 5.27 10.45 -4.78
CA LEU A 48 4.16 9.51 -4.56
C LEU A 48 3.57 9.08 -5.91
N ARG A 49 3.48 7.77 -6.15
CA ARG A 49 2.93 7.21 -7.39
C ARG A 49 1.47 6.80 -7.20
N SER A 50 0.79 6.52 -8.31
CA SER A 50 -0.65 6.24 -8.32
C SER A 50 -1.05 5.07 -7.42
N LEU A 51 -0.26 3.98 -7.41
CA LEU A 51 -0.54 2.82 -6.56
C LEU A 51 -0.29 3.15 -5.08
N ASP A 52 0.80 3.81 -4.77
CA ASP A 52 1.15 4.24 -3.41
C ASP A 52 0.09 5.22 -2.86
N ALA A 53 -0.47 6.09 -3.70
CA ALA A 53 -1.56 6.97 -3.33
C ALA A 53 -2.85 6.22 -3.00
N ILE A 54 -3.14 5.11 -3.71
CA ILE A 54 -4.26 4.22 -3.37
C ILE A 54 -3.98 3.51 -2.04
N GLN A 55 -2.77 2.99 -1.83
CA GLN A 55 -2.37 2.35 -0.59
C GLN A 55 -2.47 3.30 0.60
N LEU A 56 -2.01 4.54 0.44
CA LEU A 56 -2.13 5.60 1.45
C LEU A 56 -3.59 5.94 1.74
N ALA A 57 -4.41 6.10 0.70
CA ALA A 57 -5.84 6.37 0.87
C ALA A 57 -6.52 5.24 1.67
N CYS A 58 -6.21 3.98 1.39
CA CYS A 58 -6.68 2.84 2.17
C CYS A 58 -6.19 2.91 3.63
N ALA A 59 -4.90 3.17 3.85
CA ALA A 59 -4.32 3.25 5.19
C ALA A 59 -5.00 4.34 6.05
N LEU A 60 -5.29 5.49 5.46
CA LEU A 60 -5.99 6.58 6.12
C LEU A 60 -7.42 6.22 6.56
N THR A 61 -8.09 5.28 5.88
CA THR A 61 -9.42 4.81 6.34
C THR A 61 -9.35 4.00 7.63
N LEU A 62 -8.18 3.47 7.98
CA LEU A 62 -7.92 2.67 9.19
C LEU A 62 -7.07 3.44 10.22
N LYS A 63 -6.86 4.74 10.02
CA LYS A 63 -5.97 5.56 10.86
C LYS A 63 -6.37 5.56 12.34
N ASP A 64 -7.68 5.53 12.60
CA ASP A 64 -8.24 5.53 13.95
C ASP A 64 -8.37 4.12 14.55
N ASP A 65 -8.10 3.08 13.76
CA ASP A 65 -8.04 1.70 14.24
C ASP A 65 -6.66 1.39 14.82
N ASP A 66 -6.54 0.34 15.65
CA ASP A 66 -5.25 -0.09 16.19
C ASP A 66 -4.46 -0.91 15.17
N CYS A 67 -4.16 -0.29 14.03
CA CYS A 67 -3.39 -0.85 12.93
C CYS A 67 -1.92 -0.42 12.99
N ILE A 68 -1.06 -1.31 12.50
CA ILE A 68 0.34 -1.03 12.21
C ILE A 68 0.52 -1.16 10.70
N PHE A 69 1.03 -0.10 10.07
CA PHE A 69 1.26 -0.06 8.64
C PHE A 69 2.69 -0.51 8.31
N LEU A 70 2.82 -1.27 7.22
CA LEU A 70 4.07 -1.88 6.77
C LEU A 70 4.42 -1.37 5.38
N THR A 71 5.66 -0.92 5.20
CA THR A 71 6.20 -0.58 3.88
C THR A 71 7.73 -0.66 3.89
N ASN A 72 8.31 -1.05 2.75
CA ASN A 72 9.74 -0.96 2.50
C ASN A 72 10.09 0.23 1.58
N ASP A 73 9.08 0.97 1.10
CA ASP A 73 9.29 2.17 0.31
C ASP A 73 9.52 3.39 1.22
N ASN A 74 10.69 4.03 1.07
CA ASN A 74 11.07 5.16 1.91
C ASN A 74 10.20 6.41 1.67
N ILE A 75 9.74 6.67 0.45
CA ILE A 75 8.90 7.83 0.13
C ILE A 75 7.53 7.62 0.78
N LEU A 76 6.93 6.44 0.61
CA LEU A 76 5.64 6.13 1.21
C LEU A 76 5.70 6.14 2.73
N LYS A 77 6.80 5.63 3.31
CA LYS A 77 7.06 5.67 4.76
C LYS A 77 7.08 7.10 5.29
N ASP A 78 7.82 8.00 4.64
CA ASP A 78 7.91 9.40 5.09
C ASP A 78 6.54 10.09 5.01
N ILE A 79 5.75 9.78 3.97
CA ILE A 79 4.37 10.29 3.84
C ILE A 79 3.45 9.68 4.91
N PHE A 80 3.59 8.39 5.25
CA PHE A 80 2.83 7.77 6.35
C PHE A 80 3.12 8.44 7.69
N TYR A 81 4.38 8.82 7.95
CA TYR A 81 4.76 9.61 9.11
C TYR A 81 4.13 11.01 9.10
N ASP A 82 4.19 11.72 7.97
CA ASP A 82 3.56 13.05 7.82
C ASP A 82 2.05 12.98 8.12
N GLU A 83 1.39 11.89 7.72
CA GLU A 83 -0.03 11.61 7.99
C GLU A 83 -0.31 11.06 9.41
N GLY A 84 0.71 10.87 10.25
CA GLY A 84 0.57 10.43 11.64
C GLY A 84 0.17 8.96 11.81
N LEU A 85 0.52 8.09 10.85
CA LEU A 85 0.26 6.65 10.91
C LEU A 85 1.31 5.91 11.76
N LYS A 86 0.89 4.88 12.50
CA LYS A 86 1.80 3.99 13.25
C LYS A 86 2.42 2.98 12.29
N LEU A 87 3.75 2.89 12.21
CA LEU A 87 4.40 2.08 11.18
C LEU A 87 5.59 1.25 11.66
N ILE A 88 5.82 0.14 10.97
CA ILE A 88 7.00 -0.74 11.08
C ILE A 88 7.67 -0.81 9.71
N ILE A 89 9.01 -0.73 9.72
CA ILE A 89 9.86 -0.88 8.53
C ILE A 89 10.23 -2.37 8.40
N ILE A 90 10.01 -2.93 7.21
CA ILE A 90 10.30 -4.33 6.86
C ILE A 90 11.28 -4.42 5.70
#